data_AF-A0A0X3V5Q8-F1
#
_entry.id   AF-A0A0X3V5Q8-F1
#
_cell.length_a   1.000
_cell.length_b   1.000
_cell.length_c   1.000
_cell.angle_alpha   90.00
_cell.angle_beta   90.00
_cell.angle_gamma   90.00
#
_symmetry.space_group_name_H-M   'P 1'
#
loop_
_entity.id
_entity.type
_entity.pdbx_description
1 polymer ?
#
loop_
_entity_poly.entity_id
_entity_poly.type
_entity_poly.pdbx_seq_one_letter_code
_entity_poly.pdbx_strand_id
1 'polypeptide(L)'
;MTGEHSRRAAPDRARKRAVRALAAELGVAYSVAARLLAAQVPVPVGRRHEARFPVGGDEHRAWMFAAREHRTFHARVSDTRLAAELPLGRAAHLVRRFPPLREADGHGPLYAGEGRETTIAMLYAVLMHESPALLPQPDELAWAAELGEEAAVDISCAGLDRAARQLLEQDGWRLWARVEAALTAGEGNADRQVRDAAITLGGELRSRSLRGSLDGARHILDALLVEPYDGQPPGSRVHVAGRCGTVVGVDWAASGAPVSYQVRLDDETAPSVVPASAATLGPEPVAT
;
A
#
# COMPACT_ATOMS: atom_id res chain seq x y z
N MET A 1 7.58 -15.98 -60.83
CA MET A 1 6.90 -14.97 -60.00
C MET A 1 5.85 -15.66 -59.13
N THR A 2 6.21 -16.01 -57.91
CA THR A 2 5.29 -16.53 -56.89
C THR A 2 5.74 -15.91 -55.57
N GLY A 3 4.94 -14.99 -55.05
CA GLY A 3 5.26 -14.23 -53.84
C GLY A 3 4.99 -15.03 -52.58
N GLU A 4 6.03 -15.29 -51.79
CA GLU A 4 5.90 -15.78 -50.42
C GLU A 4 5.49 -14.63 -49.49
N HIS A 5 4.20 -14.52 -49.22
CA HIS A 5 3.70 -13.72 -48.10
C HIS A 5 3.92 -14.51 -46.80
N SER A 6 5.09 -14.30 -46.20
CA SER A 6 5.41 -14.83 -44.86
C SER A 6 4.47 -14.23 -43.81
N ARG A 7 3.54 -15.07 -43.32
CA ARG A 7 2.64 -14.76 -42.21
C ARG A 7 3.43 -14.69 -40.90
N ARG A 8 3.81 -13.50 -40.44
CA ARG A 8 4.19 -13.27 -39.04
C ARG A 8 2.94 -13.36 -38.15
N ALA A 9 2.68 -14.52 -37.56
CA ALA A 9 1.57 -14.71 -36.62
C ALA A 9 1.96 -15.65 -35.48
N ALA A 10 1.89 -15.17 -34.23
CA ALA A 10 1.48 -15.89 -33.01
C ALA A 10 1.85 -15.14 -31.70
N PRO A 11 3.10 -14.72 -31.46
CA PRO A 11 3.49 -14.23 -30.12
C PRO A 11 2.88 -12.86 -29.78
N ASP A 12 2.75 -11.97 -30.77
CA ASP A 12 2.21 -10.63 -30.55
C ASP A 12 0.69 -10.63 -30.29
N ARG A 13 -0.06 -11.59 -30.86
CA ARG A 13 -1.51 -11.72 -30.62
C ARG A 13 -1.82 -12.29 -29.24
N ALA A 14 -1.06 -13.30 -28.81
CA ALA A 14 -1.18 -13.87 -27.47
C ALA A 14 -0.83 -12.83 -26.41
N ARG A 15 0.27 -12.09 -26.60
CA ARG A 15 0.66 -10.97 -25.73
C ARG A 15 -0.42 -9.89 -25.69
N LYS A 16 -0.92 -9.41 -26.84
CA LYS A 16 -2.00 -8.41 -26.90
C LYS A 16 -3.28 -8.87 -26.20
N ARG A 17 -3.63 -10.16 -26.31
CA ARG A 17 -4.77 -10.75 -25.59
C ARG A 17 -4.53 -10.79 -24.09
N ALA A 18 -3.34 -11.21 -23.65
CA ALA A 18 -2.97 -11.24 -22.24
C ALA A 18 -2.99 -9.84 -21.62
N VAL A 19 -2.48 -8.83 -22.35
CA VAL A 19 -2.54 -7.43 -21.92
C VAL A 19 -3.97 -6.91 -21.88
N ARG A 20 -4.81 -7.20 -22.88
CA ARG A 20 -6.23 -6.80 -22.86
C ARG A 20 -7.00 -7.47 -21.73
N ALA A 21 -6.73 -8.75 -21.48
CA ALA A 21 -7.32 -9.48 -20.37
C ALA A 21 -6.92 -8.85 -19.04
N LEU A 22 -5.63 -8.62 -18.82
CA LEU A 22 -5.10 -7.99 -17.61
C LEU A 22 -5.61 -6.54 -17.44
N ALA A 23 -5.72 -5.77 -18.52
CA ALA A 23 -6.30 -4.42 -18.50
C ALA A 23 -7.79 -4.43 -18.11
N ALA A 24 -8.57 -5.33 -18.71
CA ALA A 24 -9.99 -5.47 -18.41
C ALA A 24 -10.22 -5.98 -16.97
N GLU A 25 -9.37 -6.90 -16.53
CA GLU A 25 -9.39 -7.51 -15.19
C GLU A 25 -9.08 -6.47 -14.11
N LEU A 26 -7.96 -5.77 -14.24
CA LEU A 26 -7.52 -4.74 -13.29
C LEU A 26 -8.27 -3.41 -13.43
N GLY A 27 -9.09 -3.25 -14.48
CA GLY A 27 -9.77 -1.97 -14.78
C GLY A 27 -8.81 -0.84 -15.19
N VAL A 28 -7.56 -1.16 -15.55
CA VAL A 28 -6.52 -0.19 -15.92
C VAL A 28 -6.40 -0.06 -17.43
N ALA A 29 -5.73 1.00 -17.90
CA ALA A 29 -5.46 1.12 -19.33
C ALA A 29 -4.51 0.04 -19.85
N TYR A 30 -4.66 -0.26 -21.14
CA TYR A 30 -3.88 -1.27 -21.86
C TYR A 30 -2.36 -1.13 -21.69
N SER A 31 -1.83 0.09 -21.69
CA SER A 31 -0.39 0.36 -21.54
C SER A 31 0.14 -0.01 -20.15
N VAL A 32 -0.64 0.23 -19.09
CA VAL A 32 -0.31 -0.16 -17.71
C VAL A 32 -0.25 -1.68 -17.60
N ALA A 33 -1.28 -2.37 -18.08
CA ALA A 33 -1.29 -3.82 -18.14
C ALA A 33 -0.11 -4.38 -18.97
N ALA A 34 0.28 -3.71 -20.06
CA ALA A 34 1.40 -4.14 -20.89
C ALA A 34 2.73 -4.11 -20.14
N ARG A 35 2.92 -3.11 -19.27
CA ARG A 35 4.12 -2.96 -18.44
C ARG A 35 4.15 -3.96 -17.28
N LEU A 36 3.02 -4.17 -16.59
CA LEU A 36 2.92 -5.18 -15.52
C LEU A 36 3.25 -6.58 -16.04
N LEU A 37 2.72 -6.93 -17.20
CA LEU A 37 2.95 -8.21 -17.85
C LEU A 37 4.41 -8.35 -18.34
N ALA A 38 5.08 -7.24 -18.65
CA ALA A 38 6.50 -7.23 -19.00
C ALA A 38 7.43 -7.28 -17.78
N ALA A 39 7.00 -6.77 -16.62
CA ALA A 39 7.77 -6.72 -15.39
C ALA A 39 7.87 -8.07 -14.65
N GLN A 40 7.23 -9.14 -15.15
CA GLN A 40 7.17 -10.47 -14.51
C GLN A 40 6.76 -10.44 -13.03
N VAL A 41 6.03 -9.40 -12.60
CA VAL A 41 5.39 -9.41 -11.28
C VAL A 41 4.35 -10.54 -11.34
N PRO A 42 4.46 -11.59 -10.52
CA PRO A 42 3.39 -12.57 -10.40
C PRO A 42 2.22 -11.84 -9.75
N VAL A 43 1.31 -11.32 -10.58
CA VAL A 43 0.00 -10.89 -10.12
C VAL A 43 -0.80 -12.18 -9.97
N PRO A 44 -1.14 -12.61 -8.74
CA PRO A 44 -2.06 -13.73 -8.59
C PRO A 44 -3.36 -13.38 -9.29
N VAL A 45 -3.86 -14.35 -10.05
CA VAL A 45 -5.12 -14.27 -10.81
C VAL A 45 -6.26 -14.30 -9.79
N GLY A 46 -6.67 -13.12 -9.34
CA GLY A 46 -7.78 -12.89 -8.42
C GLY A 46 -8.88 -12.10 -9.09
N ARG A 47 -10.13 -12.57 -8.99
CA ARG A 47 -11.35 -11.87 -9.43
C ARG A 47 -11.29 -10.39 -9.02
N ARG A 48 -11.89 -9.50 -9.82
CA ARG A 48 -12.39 -8.19 -9.33
C ARG A 48 -13.07 -8.41 -7.98
N HIS A 49 -12.42 -8.00 -6.92
CA HIS A 49 -12.97 -8.03 -5.59
C HIS A 49 -13.18 -6.57 -5.19
N GLU A 50 -14.45 -6.23 -4.92
CA GLU A 50 -14.80 -5.18 -3.96
C GLU A 50 -13.76 -5.22 -2.85
N ALA A 51 -13.15 -4.08 -2.55
CA ALA A 51 -12.03 -4.02 -1.63
C ALA A 51 -12.42 -4.75 -0.34
N ARG A 52 -11.88 -5.96 -0.12
CA ARG A 52 -12.17 -6.82 1.03
C ARG A 52 -11.41 -6.30 2.24
N PHE A 53 -11.58 -5.02 2.56
CA PHE A 53 -11.27 -4.56 3.88
C PHE A 53 -12.29 -5.21 4.82
N PRO A 54 -11.85 -5.77 5.95
CA PRO A 54 -12.76 -6.43 6.87
C PRO A 54 -13.84 -5.43 7.27
N VAL A 55 -15.07 -5.73 6.86
CA VAL A 55 -16.30 -5.16 7.41
C VAL A 55 -16.53 -5.89 8.73
N GLY A 56 -15.56 -5.81 9.64
CA GLY A 56 -15.83 -6.18 11.03
C GLY A 56 -17.01 -5.35 11.55
N GLY A 57 -17.43 -5.56 12.80
CA GLY A 57 -18.49 -4.76 13.44
C GLY A 57 -18.24 -3.24 13.52
N ASP A 58 -17.18 -2.71 12.89
CA ASP A 58 -16.92 -1.29 12.73
C ASP A 58 -17.75 -0.70 11.57
N GLU A 59 -19.03 -0.42 11.84
CA GLU A 59 -19.97 0.25 10.92
C GLU A 59 -19.42 1.56 10.36
N HIS A 60 -18.61 2.29 11.14
CA HIS A 60 -18.02 3.55 10.71
C HIS A 60 -17.02 3.31 9.58
N ARG A 61 -16.20 2.27 9.68
CA ARG A 61 -15.27 1.87 8.63
C ARG A 61 -16.00 1.37 7.38
N ALA A 62 -17.04 0.56 7.55
CA ALA A 62 -17.90 0.10 6.46
C ALA A 62 -18.49 1.29 5.67
N TRP A 63 -19.03 2.28 6.39
CA TRP A 63 -19.57 3.50 5.81
C TRP A 63 -18.52 4.32 5.05
N MET A 64 -17.29 4.43 5.58
CA MET A 64 -16.22 5.14 4.88
C MET A 64 -15.83 4.50 3.55
N PHE A 65 -15.80 3.17 3.48
CA PHE A 65 -15.54 2.46 2.22
C PHE A 65 -16.68 2.64 1.22
N ALA A 66 -17.93 2.46 1.66
CA ALA A 66 -19.10 2.71 0.81
C ALA A 66 -19.12 4.17 0.29
N ALA A 67 -18.78 5.15 1.15
CA ALA A 67 -18.66 6.54 0.74
C ALA A 67 -17.54 6.77 -0.30
N ARG A 68 -16.42 6.04 -0.21
CA ARG A 68 -15.33 6.09 -1.21
C ARG A 68 -15.75 5.55 -2.56
N GLU A 69 -16.57 4.51 -2.61
CA GLU A 69 -17.12 3.93 -3.84
C GLU A 69 -18.11 4.87 -4.55
N HIS A 70 -18.84 5.68 -3.78
CA HIS A 70 -19.80 6.67 -4.29
C HIS A 70 -19.21 8.07 -4.55
N ARG A 71 -17.87 8.21 -4.56
CA ARG A 71 -17.23 9.50 -4.82
C ARG A 71 -17.52 10.00 -6.23
N THR A 72 -17.74 11.31 -6.34
CA THR A 72 -17.80 11.98 -7.65
C THR A 72 -16.46 11.83 -8.37
N PHE A 73 -16.48 11.93 -9.71
CA PHE A 73 -15.26 11.91 -10.52
C PHE A 73 -14.23 12.96 -10.05
N HIS A 74 -14.67 14.19 -9.77
CA HIS A 74 -13.79 15.25 -9.27
C HIS A 74 -13.16 14.89 -7.92
N ALA A 75 -13.92 14.28 -7.00
CA ALA A 75 -13.38 13.83 -5.72
C ALA A 75 -12.33 12.73 -5.91
N ARG A 76 -12.55 11.78 -6.84
CA ARG A 76 -11.57 10.73 -7.19
C ARG A 76 -10.29 11.31 -7.78
N VAL A 77 -10.40 12.21 -8.77
CA VAL A 77 -9.23 12.87 -9.39
C VAL A 77 -8.43 13.66 -8.36
N SER A 78 -9.10 14.43 -7.50
CA SER A 78 -8.43 15.17 -6.43
C SER A 78 -7.68 14.26 -5.47
N ASP A 79 -8.31 13.17 -5.02
CA ASP A 79 -7.67 12.20 -4.12
C ASP A 79 -6.52 11.45 -4.79
N THR A 80 -6.63 11.15 -6.09
CA THR A 80 -5.58 10.45 -6.85
C THR A 80 -4.40 11.37 -7.15
N ARG A 81 -4.63 12.67 -7.38
CA ARG A 81 -3.57 13.68 -7.45
C ARG A 81 -2.81 13.80 -6.14
N LEU A 82 -3.53 13.81 -5.01
CA LEU A 82 -2.91 13.77 -3.69
C LEU A 82 -2.08 12.49 -3.52
N ALA A 83 -2.63 11.33 -3.90
CA ALA A 83 -1.93 10.05 -3.84
C ALA A 83 -0.65 10.01 -4.69
N ALA A 84 -0.58 10.76 -5.79
CA ALA A 84 0.58 10.84 -6.67
C ALA A 84 1.67 11.81 -6.19
N GLU A 85 1.38 12.68 -5.23
CA GLU A 85 2.34 13.70 -4.76
C GLU A 85 3.25 13.14 -3.66
N LEU A 86 4.55 13.02 -3.93
CA LEU A 86 5.55 12.54 -2.97
C LEU A 86 6.33 13.72 -2.32
N PRO A 87 6.74 13.59 -1.05
CA PRO A 87 6.42 12.51 -0.11
C PRO A 87 5.13 12.75 0.68
N LEU A 88 4.66 13.99 0.78
CA LEU A 88 3.58 14.39 1.70
C LEU A 88 2.19 13.93 1.25
N GLY A 89 1.86 14.10 -0.03
CA GLY A 89 0.53 13.79 -0.54
C GLY A 89 0.19 12.30 -0.46
N ARG A 90 1.10 11.41 -0.92
CA ARG A 90 0.98 9.95 -0.82
C ARG A 90 0.74 9.54 0.63
N ALA A 91 1.52 10.06 1.57
CA ALA A 91 1.37 9.77 2.99
C ALA A 91 -0.01 10.20 3.52
N ALA A 92 -0.44 11.42 3.20
CA ALA A 92 -1.75 11.94 3.60
C ALA A 92 -2.91 11.12 3.00
N HIS A 93 -2.80 10.75 1.73
CA HIS A 93 -3.77 9.89 1.05
C HIS A 93 -3.88 8.52 1.75
N LEU A 94 -2.76 7.86 2.04
CA LEU A 94 -2.77 6.56 2.72
C LEU A 94 -3.40 6.65 4.12
N VAL A 95 -3.08 7.68 4.90
CA VAL A 95 -3.68 7.86 6.23
C VAL A 95 -5.19 8.10 6.16
N ARG A 96 -5.69 8.78 5.11
CA ARG A 96 -7.13 8.95 4.87
C ARG A 96 -7.81 7.65 4.42
N ARG A 97 -7.11 6.81 3.64
CA ARG A 97 -7.61 5.50 3.20
C ARG A 97 -7.67 4.49 4.34
N PHE A 98 -6.74 4.59 5.28
CA PHE A 98 -6.59 3.68 6.41
C PHE A 98 -6.77 4.42 7.75
N PRO A 99 -8.02 4.77 8.09
CA PRO A 99 -8.32 5.42 9.36
C PRO A 99 -8.06 4.47 10.54
N PRO A 100 -7.79 5.00 11.76
CA PRO A 100 -7.61 4.19 12.95
C PRO A 100 -8.80 3.27 13.18
N LEU A 101 -8.52 1.98 13.42
CA LEU A 101 -9.55 1.04 13.80
C LEU A 101 -9.95 1.31 15.25
N ARG A 102 -11.25 1.41 15.52
CA ARG A 102 -11.75 1.59 16.88
C ARG A 102 -11.49 0.30 17.68
N GLU A 103 -11.18 0.43 18.96
CA GLU A 103 -10.96 -0.69 19.87
C GLU A 103 -12.28 -1.43 20.13
N ALA A 104 -12.74 -2.25 19.18
CA ALA A 104 -13.94 -3.04 19.37
C ALA A 104 -13.69 -4.29 20.25
N ASP A 105 -12.48 -4.86 20.22
CA ASP A 105 -12.23 -6.22 20.75
C ASP A 105 -10.86 -6.38 21.48
N GLY A 106 -10.33 -5.31 22.09
CA GLY A 106 -9.10 -5.42 22.92
C GLY A 106 -7.79 -5.72 22.15
N HIS A 107 -7.81 -5.67 20.82
CA HIS A 107 -6.65 -5.96 19.97
C HIS A 107 -5.64 -4.80 19.83
N GLY A 108 -5.83 -3.71 20.59
CA GLY A 108 -5.01 -2.50 20.52
C GLY A 108 -5.32 -1.63 19.29
N PRO A 109 -4.79 -0.40 19.23
CA PRO A 109 -5.23 0.57 18.24
C PRO A 109 -4.51 0.34 16.89
N LEU A 110 -5.13 -0.43 16.00
CA LEU A 110 -4.62 -0.66 14.63
C LEU A 110 -4.77 0.60 13.77
N TYR A 111 -3.83 0.82 12.86
CA TYR A 111 -3.76 2.03 12.02
C TYR A 111 -3.72 3.36 12.79
N ALA A 112 -3.52 3.33 14.10
CA ALA A 112 -3.47 4.51 14.95
C ALA A 112 -2.03 5.04 15.11
N GLY A 113 -1.83 6.00 16.01
CA GLY A 113 -0.55 6.65 16.23
C GLY A 113 -0.56 8.08 15.70
N GLU A 114 -0.33 9.03 16.59
CA GLU A 114 -0.14 10.44 16.26
C GLU A 114 1.17 10.60 15.47
N GLY A 115 1.12 11.23 14.30
CA GLY A 115 2.29 11.41 13.44
C GLY A 115 2.57 10.25 12.46
N ARG A 116 1.67 9.28 12.29
CA ARG A 116 1.83 8.21 11.27
C ARG A 116 1.92 8.75 9.84
N GLU A 117 1.20 9.83 9.53
CA GLU A 117 1.31 10.53 8.25
C GLU A 117 2.73 11.07 8.04
N THR A 118 3.21 11.86 9.00
CA THR A 118 4.58 12.39 9.03
C THR A 118 5.62 11.28 8.91
N THR A 119 5.40 10.16 9.60
CA THR A 119 6.30 9.01 9.58
C THR A 119 6.38 8.41 8.19
N ILE A 120 5.26 8.12 7.54
CA ILE A 120 5.23 7.58 6.16
C ILE A 120 5.91 8.58 5.20
N ALA A 121 5.63 9.87 5.33
CA ALA A 121 6.27 10.90 4.50
C ALA A 121 7.80 10.93 4.70
N MET A 122 8.30 10.77 5.92
CA MET A 122 9.73 10.66 6.20
C MET A 122 10.36 9.41 5.59
N LEU A 123 9.67 8.27 5.59
CA LEU A 123 10.14 7.06 4.90
C LEU A 123 10.28 7.30 3.39
N TYR A 124 9.31 7.96 2.76
CA TYR A 124 9.42 8.33 1.36
C TYR A 124 10.53 9.33 1.10
N ALA A 125 10.75 10.32 1.99
CA ALA A 125 11.86 11.26 1.86
C ALA A 125 13.22 10.55 1.90
N VAL A 126 13.39 9.55 2.78
CA VAL A 126 14.59 8.69 2.80
C VAL A 126 14.79 7.98 1.46
N LEU A 127 13.74 7.39 0.89
CA LEU A 127 13.83 6.67 -0.39
C LEU A 127 14.07 7.60 -1.58
N MET A 128 13.47 8.79 -1.58
CA MET A 128 13.75 9.81 -2.59
C MET A 128 15.22 10.24 -2.57
N HIS A 129 15.82 10.32 -1.38
CA HIS A 129 17.23 10.68 -1.21
C HIS A 129 18.18 9.53 -1.57
N GLU A 130 17.96 8.34 -1.01
CA GLU A 130 18.91 7.23 -1.08
C GLU A 130 18.68 6.29 -2.26
N SER A 131 17.47 6.27 -2.84
CA SER A 131 17.07 5.32 -3.87
C SER A 131 16.16 5.95 -4.93
N PRO A 132 16.60 7.03 -5.61
CA PRO A 132 15.77 7.74 -6.59
C PRO A 132 15.32 6.84 -7.76
N ALA A 133 16.04 5.75 -8.03
CA ALA A 133 15.66 4.75 -9.04
C ALA A 133 14.38 3.97 -8.71
N LEU A 134 13.92 3.98 -7.44
CA LEU A 134 12.65 3.38 -7.02
C LEU A 134 11.46 4.32 -7.22
N LEU A 135 11.70 5.59 -7.57
CA LEU A 135 10.62 6.54 -7.75
C LEU A 135 9.80 6.19 -8.99
N PRO A 136 8.47 6.21 -8.89
CA PRO A 136 7.61 6.01 -10.04
C PRO A 136 7.85 7.11 -11.09
N GLN A 137 7.66 6.76 -12.36
CA GLN A 137 7.84 7.72 -13.45
C GLN A 137 6.81 8.85 -13.33
N PRO A 138 7.23 10.14 -13.34
CA PRO A 138 6.32 11.27 -13.14
C PRO A 138 5.16 11.31 -14.13
N ASP A 139 5.41 10.98 -15.40
CA ASP A 139 4.38 10.96 -16.44
C ASP A 139 3.32 9.89 -16.20
N GLU A 140 3.71 8.74 -15.64
CA GLU A 140 2.78 7.65 -15.32
C GLU A 140 1.88 8.02 -14.15
N LEU A 141 2.45 8.62 -13.10
CA LEU A 141 1.71 9.12 -11.96
C LEU A 141 0.76 10.26 -12.34
N ALA A 142 1.23 11.24 -13.11
CA ALA A 142 0.40 12.34 -13.56
C ALA A 142 -0.78 11.84 -14.39
N TRP A 143 -0.54 10.89 -15.30
CA TRP A 143 -1.61 10.28 -16.08
C TRP A 143 -2.63 9.51 -15.22
N ALA A 144 -2.17 8.69 -14.27
CA ALA A 144 -3.06 7.97 -13.35
C ALA A 144 -3.89 8.94 -12.47
N ALA A 145 -3.26 10.02 -12.00
CA ALA A 145 -3.87 11.07 -11.22
C ALA A 145 -5.00 11.79 -11.97
N GLU A 146 -4.78 12.16 -13.24
CA GLU A 146 -5.78 12.84 -14.06
C GLU A 146 -7.00 11.96 -14.39
N LEU A 147 -6.84 10.64 -14.40
CA LEU A 147 -7.94 9.71 -14.60
C LEU A 147 -8.69 9.35 -13.31
N GLY A 148 -8.18 9.74 -12.15
CA GLY A 148 -8.75 9.34 -10.87
C GLY A 148 -8.63 7.83 -10.62
N GLU A 149 -7.58 7.19 -11.15
CA GLU A 149 -7.32 5.76 -11.05
C GLU A 149 -6.37 5.47 -9.88
N GLU A 150 -6.94 5.42 -8.67
CA GLU A 150 -6.23 5.15 -7.40
C GLU A 150 -5.38 3.87 -7.46
N ALA A 151 -5.96 2.77 -7.98
CA ALA A 151 -5.24 1.51 -8.14
C ALA A 151 -4.03 1.61 -9.08
N ALA A 152 -4.08 2.47 -10.10
CA ALA A 152 -2.95 2.67 -11.00
C ALA A 152 -1.80 3.43 -10.31
N VAL A 153 -2.13 4.37 -9.41
CA VAL A 153 -1.13 5.01 -8.54
C VAL A 153 -0.53 3.99 -7.58
N ASP A 154 -1.33 3.14 -6.94
CA ASP A 154 -0.84 2.11 -6.02
C ASP A 154 0.11 1.13 -6.71
N ILE A 155 -0.25 0.67 -7.91
CA ILE A 155 0.61 -0.20 -8.72
C ILE A 155 1.93 0.49 -9.05
N SER A 156 1.88 1.78 -9.43
CA SER A 156 3.09 2.54 -9.78
C SER A 156 3.99 2.77 -8.56
N CYS A 157 3.40 2.97 -7.39
CA CYS A 157 4.10 3.19 -6.12
C CYS A 157 4.49 1.89 -5.40
N ALA A 158 4.04 0.71 -5.84
CA ALA A 158 4.21 -0.55 -5.11
C ALA A 158 5.67 -0.84 -4.72
N GLY A 159 6.63 -0.56 -5.60
CA GLY A 159 8.06 -0.73 -5.30
C GLY A 159 8.57 0.23 -4.21
N LEU A 160 8.13 1.49 -4.26
CA LEU A 160 8.44 2.52 -3.27
C LEU A 160 7.80 2.19 -1.91
N ASP A 161 6.52 1.83 -1.91
CA ASP A 161 5.75 1.45 -0.72
C ASP A 161 6.37 0.22 -0.04
N ARG A 162 6.84 -0.72 -0.85
CA ARG A 162 7.53 -1.92 -0.36
C ARG A 162 8.87 -1.59 0.29
N ALA A 163 9.67 -0.73 -0.32
CA ALA A 163 10.93 -0.28 0.25
C ALA A 163 10.70 0.52 1.55
N ALA A 164 9.65 1.36 1.59
CA ALA A 164 9.28 2.10 2.80
C ALA A 164 8.91 1.15 3.94
N ARG A 165 8.16 0.09 3.63
CA ARG A 165 7.83 -0.96 4.61
C ARG A 165 9.08 -1.67 5.13
N GLN A 166 10.09 -1.90 4.29
CA GLN A 166 11.36 -2.53 4.71
C GLN A 166 12.21 -1.63 5.62
N LEU A 167 12.13 -0.30 5.46
CA LEU A 167 12.80 0.63 6.39
C LEU A 167 12.30 0.47 7.83
N LEU A 168 11.03 0.11 8.02
CA LEU A 168 10.42 -0.13 9.33
C LEU A 168 10.83 -1.46 10.00
N GLU A 169 11.59 -2.31 9.30
CA GLU A 169 12.22 -3.52 9.88
C GLU A 169 13.61 -3.23 10.45
N GLN A 170 14.16 -2.04 10.19
CA GLN A 170 15.47 -1.66 10.69
C GLN A 170 15.41 -1.24 12.16
N ASP A 171 16.55 -1.31 12.82
CA ASP A 171 16.72 -0.74 14.14
C ASP A 171 16.31 0.75 14.15
N GLY A 172 15.49 1.13 15.13
CA GLY A 172 14.86 2.44 15.16
C GLY A 172 15.87 3.59 15.21
N TRP A 173 17.01 3.43 15.89
CA TRP A 173 18.05 4.45 15.91
C TRP A 173 18.63 4.67 14.51
N ARG A 174 18.92 3.58 13.78
CA ARG A 174 19.43 3.66 12.41
C ARG A 174 18.42 4.30 11.46
N LEU A 175 17.14 3.98 11.63
CA LEU A 175 16.07 4.58 10.84
C LEU A 175 16.06 6.11 11.01
N TRP A 176 16.03 6.60 12.25
CA TRP A 176 15.95 8.04 12.50
C TRP A 176 17.20 8.80 12.04
N ALA A 177 18.40 8.22 12.18
CA ALA A 177 19.62 8.81 11.63
C ALA A 177 19.56 8.98 10.10
N ARG A 178 18.97 8.02 9.38
CA ARG A 178 18.75 8.12 7.93
C ARG A 178 17.70 9.16 7.57
N VAL A 179 16.62 9.24 8.35
CA VAL A 179 15.60 10.28 8.20
C VAL A 179 16.23 11.66 8.35
N GLU A 180 17.01 11.90 9.41
CA GLU A 180 17.71 13.18 9.61
C GLU A 180 18.62 13.52 8.43
N ALA A 181 19.45 12.57 7.98
CA ALA A 181 20.33 12.77 6.83
C ALA A 181 19.57 13.13 5.54
N ALA A 182 18.49 12.41 5.24
CA ALA A 182 17.67 12.66 4.06
C ALA A 182 16.97 14.02 4.11
N LEU A 183 16.46 14.43 5.28
CA LEU A 183 15.83 15.73 5.46
C LEU A 183 16.84 16.87 5.34
N THR A 184 18.02 16.76 5.96
CA THR A 184 19.10 17.75 5.80
C THR A 184 19.54 17.88 4.34
N ALA A 185 19.69 16.77 3.62
CA ALA A 185 19.99 16.82 2.18
C ALA A 185 18.85 17.46 1.37
N GLY A 186 17.59 17.18 1.74
CA GLY A 186 16.41 17.73 1.10
C GLY A 186 16.26 19.25 1.26
N GLU A 187 16.63 19.81 2.41
CA GLU A 187 16.60 21.27 2.67
C GLU A 187 17.46 22.07 1.68
N GLY A 188 18.53 21.45 1.15
CA GLY A 188 19.41 22.04 0.13
C GLY A 188 19.02 21.71 -1.32
N ASN A 189 17.92 20.99 -1.56
CA ASN A 189 17.57 20.52 -2.91
C ASN A 189 17.19 21.68 -3.85
N ALA A 190 17.54 21.55 -5.13
CA ALA A 190 17.19 22.53 -6.16
C ALA A 190 15.68 22.56 -6.43
N ASP A 191 15.04 21.40 -6.38
CA ASP A 191 13.59 21.26 -6.48
C ASP A 191 12.92 21.87 -5.24
N ARG A 192 12.07 22.87 -5.49
CA ARG A 192 11.33 23.57 -4.43
C ARG A 192 10.39 22.63 -3.69
N GLN A 193 9.74 21.69 -4.36
CA GLN A 193 8.78 20.79 -3.71
C GLN A 193 9.49 19.86 -2.72
N VAL A 194 10.64 19.30 -3.13
CA VAL A 194 11.48 18.47 -2.27
C VAL A 194 12.00 19.27 -1.07
N ARG A 195 12.47 20.49 -1.31
CA ARG A 195 12.97 21.38 -0.27
C ARG A 195 11.90 21.79 0.74
N ASP A 196 10.74 22.23 0.27
CA ASP A 196 9.63 22.68 1.14
C ASP A 196 9.09 21.49 1.97
N ALA A 197 9.02 20.29 1.39
CA ALA A 197 8.67 19.07 2.10
C ALA A 197 9.72 18.70 3.18
N ALA A 198 11.01 18.77 2.84
CA ALA A 198 12.09 18.48 3.79
C ALA A 198 12.12 19.44 4.98
N ILE A 199 11.92 20.74 4.74
CA ILE A 199 11.81 21.76 5.80
C ILE A 199 10.62 21.46 6.71
N THR A 200 9.46 21.14 6.11
CA THR A 200 8.23 20.84 6.85
C THR A 200 8.42 19.60 7.74
N LEU A 201 8.91 18.51 7.18
CA LEU A 201 9.17 17.26 7.90
C LEU A 201 10.28 17.42 8.95
N GLY A 202 11.32 18.21 8.67
CA GLY A 202 12.37 18.54 9.65
C GLY A 202 11.80 19.30 10.86
N GLY A 203 10.87 20.23 10.63
CA GLY A 203 10.14 20.91 11.70
C GLY A 203 9.32 19.96 12.57
N GLU A 204 8.62 19.02 11.93
CA GLU A 204 7.83 17.99 12.61
C GLU A 204 8.72 17.04 13.44
N LEU A 205 9.83 16.56 12.87
CA LEU A 205 10.78 15.68 13.57
C LEU A 205 11.31 16.30 14.87
N ARG A 206 11.59 17.61 14.84
CA ARG A 206 12.13 18.33 15.99
C ARG A 206 11.08 18.68 17.06
N SER A 207 9.81 18.73 16.68
CA SER A 207 8.73 19.21 17.55
C SER A 207 7.82 18.12 18.12
N ARG A 208 7.85 16.91 17.54
CA ARG A 208 6.94 15.82 17.93
C ARG A 208 7.69 14.52 18.22
N SER A 209 7.16 13.74 19.16
CA SER A 209 7.60 12.36 19.38
C SER A 209 6.94 11.43 18.38
N LEU A 210 7.72 10.89 17.44
CA LEU A 210 7.24 9.96 16.41
C LEU A 210 7.46 8.48 16.78
N ARG A 211 7.71 8.17 18.06
CA ARG A 211 7.92 6.77 18.48
C ARG A 211 6.64 5.95 18.40
N GLY A 212 5.50 6.53 18.76
CA GLY A 212 4.19 5.87 18.75
C GLY A 212 3.53 5.76 17.37
N SER A 213 4.15 6.32 16.32
CA SER A 213 3.60 6.32 14.96
C SER A 213 4.12 5.22 14.06
N LEU A 214 5.21 4.54 14.44
CA LEU A 214 5.84 3.50 13.62
C LEU A 214 4.89 2.32 13.37
N ASP A 215 4.18 1.86 14.40
CA ASP A 215 3.21 0.75 14.26
C ASP A 215 2.04 1.16 13.35
N GLY A 216 1.53 2.39 13.49
CA GLY A 216 0.54 2.94 12.58
C GLY A 216 0.97 2.95 11.12
N ALA A 217 2.17 3.48 10.87
CA ALA A 217 2.77 3.49 9.54
C ALA A 217 2.96 2.06 8.99
N ARG A 218 3.41 1.13 9.83
CA ARG A 218 3.56 -0.29 9.49
C ARG A 218 2.23 -0.91 9.08
N HIS A 219 1.17 -0.74 9.89
CA HIS A 219 -0.15 -1.30 9.59
C HIS A 219 -0.71 -0.77 8.27
N ILE A 220 -0.54 0.53 7.99
CA ILE A 220 -0.99 1.17 6.74
C ILE A 220 -0.27 0.56 5.53
N LEU A 221 1.05 0.47 5.59
CA LEU A 221 1.85 -0.11 4.49
C LEU A 221 1.57 -1.61 4.32
N ASP A 222 1.39 -2.36 5.40
CA ASP A 222 0.99 -3.77 5.35
C ASP A 222 -0.36 -3.92 4.66
N ALA A 223 -1.37 -3.15 5.05
CA ALA A 223 -2.70 -3.22 4.47
C ALA A 223 -2.73 -2.87 2.98
N LEU A 224 -1.93 -1.88 2.57
CA LEU A 224 -1.76 -1.52 1.17
C LEU A 224 -1.10 -2.65 0.36
N LEU A 225 -0.03 -3.25 0.90
CA LEU A 225 0.79 -4.21 0.18
C LEU A 225 0.17 -5.60 0.08
N VAL A 226 -0.74 -5.99 1.00
CA VAL A 226 -1.42 -7.30 0.93
C VAL A 226 -2.52 -7.36 -0.12
N GLU A 227 -3.09 -6.22 -0.51
CA GLU A 227 -4.24 -6.12 -1.40
C GLU A 227 -3.99 -6.81 -2.77
N PRO A 228 -2.85 -6.62 -3.45
CA PRO A 228 -2.57 -7.31 -4.72
C PRO A 228 -2.41 -8.84 -4.60
N TYR A 229 -2.32 -9.38 -3.38
CA TYR A 229 -2.11 -10.81 -3.14
C TYR A 229 -3.34 -11.50 -2.53
N ASP A 230 -4.51 -10.83 -2.50
CA ASP A 230 -5.70 -11.30 -1.78
C ASP A 230 -5.38 -11.68 -0.31
N GLY A 231 -4.39 -11.00 0.29
CA GLY A 231 -3.91 -11.28 1.63
C GLY A 231 -4.81 -10.70 2.71
N GLN A 232 -4.49 -11.04 3.96
CA GLN A 232 -5.23 -10.55 5.14
C GLN A 232 -4.56 -9.28 5.70
N PRO A 233 -5.17 -8.08 5.55
CA PRO A 233 -4.63 -6.86 6.14
C PRO A 233 -4.74 -6.87 7.67
N PRO A 234 -3.97 -6.02 8.38
CA PRO A 234 -4.19 -5.79 9.79
C PRO A 234 -5.66 -5.47 10.12
N GLY A 235 -6.19 -6.10 11.16
CA GLY A 235 -7.60 -6.03 11.55
C GLY A 235 -8.48 -7.12 10.94
N SER A 236 -7.97 -7.93 10.00
CA SER A 236 -8.72 -9.09 9.50
C SER A 236 -8.88 -10.17 10.56
N ARG A 237 -10.09 -10.73 10.64
CA ARG A 237 -10.41 -11.89 11.49
C ARG A 237 -10.05 -13.18 10.77
N VAL A 238 -9.23 -14.00 11.42
CA VAL A 238 -8.71 -15.26 10.87
C VAL A 238 -8.91 -16.40 11.84
N HIS A 239 -8.98 -17.61 11.31
CA HIS A 239 -8.93 -18.84 12.10
C HIS A 239 -7.55 -19.49 11.94
N VAL A 240 -6.95 -19.87 13.07
CA VAL A 240 -5.66 -20.52 13.15
C VAL A 240 -5.80 -21.74 14.05
N ALA A 241 -5.63 -22.93 13.48
CA ALA A 241 -5.76 -24.19 14.22
C ALA A 241 -7.05 -24.31 15.06
N GLY A 242 -8.19 -23.81 14.53
CA GLY A 242 -9.49 -23.83 15.20
C GLY A 242 -9.74 -22.71 16.21
N ARG A 243 -8.81 -21.76 16.36
CA ARG A 243 -8.94 -20.59 17.23
C ARG A 243 -9.12 -19.32 16.39
N CYS A 244 -9.98 -18.42 16.86
CA CYS A 244 -10.15 -17.11 16.25
C CYS A 244 -9.03 -16.15 16.69
N GLY A 245 -8.67 -15.24 15.79
CA GLY A 245 -7.77 -14.14 16.10
C GLY A 245 -7.82 -13.03 15.07
N THR A 246 -7.08 -11.96 15.36
CA THR A 246 -6.97 -10.77 14.52
C THR A 246 -5.55 -10.65 13.98
N VAL A 247 -5.40 -10.42 12.68
CA VAL A 247 -4.10 -10.06 12.08
C VAL A 247 -3.69 -8.69 12.63
N VAL A 248 -2.52 -8.59 13.25
CA VAL A 248 -1.96 -7.34 13.78
C VAL A 248 -0.70 -6.90 13.05
N GLY A 249 -0.14 -7.74 12.18
CA GLY A 249 1.02 -7.41 11.37
C GLY A 249 1.26 -8.43 10.27
N VAL A 250 2.07 -8.05 9.29
CA VAL A 250 2.40 -8.91 8.15
C VAL A 250 3.91 -9.00 8.01
N ASP A 251 4.40 -10.24 7.89
CA ASP A 251 5.79 -10.52 7.60
C ASP A 251 5.97 -10.77 6.12
N TRP A 252 7.02 -10.18 5.56
CA TRP A 252 7.27 -10.18 4.13
C TRP A 252 8.64 -10.78 3.80
N ALA A 253 8.75 -11.40 2.63
CA ALA A 253 10.05 -11.77 2.05
C ALA A 253 10.85 -10.53 1.61
N ALA A 254 11.81 -10.63 0.69
CA ALA A 254 12.37 -9.44 0.04
C ALA A 254 11.40 -8.87 -1.02
N SER A 255 10.66 -9.75 -1.69
CA SER A 255 9.71 -9.44 -2.77
C SER A 255 8.57 -10.46 -2.78
N GLY A 256 7.43 -10.11 -3.39
CA GLY A 256 6.30 -11.01 -3.55
C GLY A 256 5.31 -10.98 -2.39
N ALA A 257 4.53 -12.06 -2.28
CA ALA A 257 3.43 -12.22 -1.32
C ALA A 257 3.90 -12.25 0.15
N PRO A 258 2.99 -12.04 1.12
CA PRO A 258 3.25 -12.28 2.54
C PRO A 258 3.79 -13.68 2.81
N VAL A 259 4.71 -13.81 3.77
CA VAL A 259 5.28 -15.10 4.20
C VAL A 259 4.53 -15.62 5.44
N SER A 260 4.25 -14.72 6.37
CA SER A 260 3.49 -15.01 7.59
C SER A 260 2.69 -13.81 8.05
N TYR A 261 1.72 -14.09 8.92
CA TYR A 261 0.94 -13.09 9.64
C TYR A 261 1.28 -13.13 11.11
N GLN A 262 1.36 -11.96 11.72
CA GLN A 262 1.33 -11.83 13.17
C GLN A 262 -0.15 -11.76 13.57
N VAL A 263 -0.61 -12.78 14.28
CA VAL A 263 -2.02 -12.95 14.68
C VAL A 263 -2.12 -12.89 16.18
N ARG A 264 -2.94 -11.98 16.71
CA ARG A 264 -3.33 -11.99 18.12
C ARG A 264 -4.59 -12.82 18.27
N LEU A 265 -4.48 -13.97 18.94
CA LEU A 265 -5.63 -14.83 19.24
C LEU A 265 -6.48 -14.19 20.34
N ASP A 266 -7.79 -14.44 20.34
CA ASP A 266 -8.73 -13.73 21.23
C ASP A 266 -8.47 -13.96 22.72
N ASP A 267 -7.91 -15.11 23.05
CA ASP A 267 -7.55 -15.56 24.39
C ASP A 267 -6.08 -15.30 24.75
N GLU A 268 -5.32 -14.60 23.88
CA GLU A 268 -3.91 -14.29 24.08
C GLU A 268 -3.61 -12.78 23.92
N THR A 269 -2.68 -12.28 24.73
CA THR A 269 -2.22 -10.88 24.63
C THR A 269 -1.04 -10.73 23.67
N ALA A 270 -0.19 -11.74 23.57
CA ALA A 270 0.96 -11.76 22.68
C ALA A 270 0.55 -12.22 21.27
N PRO A 271 1.10 -11.62 20.20
CA PRO A 271 0.88 -12.12 18.85
C PRO A 271 1.67 -13.42 18.61
N SER A 272 1.05 -14.34 17.88
CA SER A 272 1.64 -15.55 17.33
C SER A 272 1.98 -15.35 15.85
N VAL A 273 3.10 -15.92 15.38
CA VAL A 273 3.47 -15.90 13.97
C VAL A 273 2.90 -17.14 13.28
N VAL A 274 2.12 -16.93 12.22
CA VAL A 274 1.39 -17.98 11.51
C VAL A 274 1.74 -17.93 10.03
N PRO A 275 2.10 -19.06 9.38
CA PRO A 275 2.34 -19.08 7.94
C PRO A 275 1.15 -18.53 7.16
N ALA A 276 1.39 -17.78 6.08
CA ALA A 276 0.31 -17.16 5.31
C ALA A 276 -0.71 -18.19 4.78
N SER A 277 -0.27 -19.41 4.46
CA SER A 277 -1.13 -20.52 4.01
C SER A 277 -2.03 -21.11 5.10
N ALA A 278 -1.76 -20.82 6.38
CA ALA A 278 -2.49 -21.36 7.52
C ALA A 278 -3.55 -20.40 8.09
N ALA A 279 -3.55 -19.14 7.66
CA ALA A 279 -4.54 -18.15 8.08
C ALA A 279 -5.72 -18.14 7.10
N THR A 280 -6.84 -18.73 7.51
CA THR A 280 -8.08 -18.68 6.72
C THR A 280 -9.02 -17.61 7.26
N LEU A 281 -9.75 -16.90 6.39
CA LEU A 281 -10.81 -15.98 6.80
C LEU A 281 -11.79 -16.69 7.73
N GLY A 282 -12.04 -16.08 8.89
CA GLY A 282 -13.11 -16.55 9.77
C GLY A 282 -14.49 -16.23 9.20
N PRO A 283 -15.54 -17.00 9.54
CA PRO A 283 -16.90 -16.53 9.33
C PRO A 283 -17.07 -15.17 10.00
N GLU A 284 -17.71 -14.22 9.31
CA GLU A 284 -18.14 -12.99 9.93
C GLU A 284 -19.04 -13.33 11.13
N PRO A 285 -18.85 -12.67 12.29
CA PRO A 285 -19.77 -12.85 13.40
C PRO A 285 -21.17 -12.48 12.91
N VAL A 286 -22.09 -13.45 12.96
CA VAL A 286 -23.50 -13.19 12.68
C VAL A 286 -23.94 -12.14 13.69
N ALA A 287 -24.27 -10.94 13.22
CA ALA A 287 -24.84 -9.90 14.06
C ALA A 287 -26.11 -10.45 14.72
N THR A 288 -26.06 -10.63 16.04
CA THR A 288 -27.19 -10.99 16.90
C THR A 288 -28.05 -9.79 17.22
#